data_AF-A0A2S0KPS6-F1
#
_entry.id   AF-A0A2S0KPS6-F1
#
_cell.length_a   1.000
_cell.length_b   1.000
_cell.length_c   1.000
_cell.angle_alpha   90.00
_cell.angle_beta   90.00
_cell.angle_gamma   90.00
#
_symmetry.space_group_name_H-M   'P 1'
#
loop_
_entity.id
_entity.type
_entity.pdbx_description
1 polymer ?
#
loop_
_entity_poly.entity_id
_entity_poly.type
_entity_poly.pdbx_seq_one_letter_code
_entity_poly.pdbx_strand_id
1 'polypeptide(L)'
;MRTNAQGVLFMFDLNEPIISIIVELIIAIIFLFWGNKSVRLFLTVSGFIGGVTLGRHIVMYAAKADIFNNSTLSIAVPAILGLIGAILLASMFKFSFVIAGAVVGWKVAEYLMGIFNMEYTYLIPILLAVIGGFLIHSWRNTFIIIATSFLGSALLVDGSVALYYQLKNQPVQDVAIFSNFFGVSQDLIFLVIVVILTLLGYFYQKKHE
;
A
#
# COMPACT_ATOMS: atom_id res chain seq x y z
N MET A 1 -34.01 10.40 16.15
CA MET A 1 -32.98 10.84 15.18
C MET A 1 -31.74 9.98 15.38
N ARG A 2 -31.57 8.94 14.58
CA ARG A 2 -30.38 8.09 14.58
C ARG A 2 -29.64 8.37 13.28
N THR A 3 -28.49 9.01 13.39
CA THR A 3 -27.55 9.26 12.30
C THR A 3 -26.85 7.94 11.97
N ASN A 4 -27.23 7.34 10.85
CA ASN A 4 -26.52 6.18 10.31
C ASN A 4 -25.17 6.67 9.75
N ALA A 5 -24.11 6.09 10.30
CA ALA A 5 -22.77 6.19 9.80
C ALA A 5 -22.75 5.77 8.32
N GLN A 6 -22.44 6.73 7.45
CA GLN A 6 -21.98 6.44 6.09
C GLN A 6 -20.60 5.80 6.22
N GLY A 7 -20.60 4.47 6.40
CA GLY A 7 -19.46 3.66 6.03
C GLY A 7 -19.24 3.88 4.54
N VAL A 8 -18.08 4.42 4.21
CA VAL A 8 -17.55 4.49 2.85
C VAL A 8 -17.29 3.05 2.42
N LEU A 9 -18.37 2.35 2.04
CA LEU A 9 -18.31 1.15 1.24
C LEU A 9 -17.97 1.65 -0.16
N PHE A 10 -16.78 1.34 -0.64
CA PHE A 10 -16.47 1.43 -2.05
C PHE A 10 -17.42 0.46 -2.76
N MET A 11 -18.55 0.99 -3.20
CA MET A 11 -19.51 0.32 -4.05
C MET A 11 -18.82 0.19 -5.41
N PHE A 12 -18.11 -0.91 -5.61
CA PHE A 12 -17.63 -1.29 -6.93
C PHE A 12 -18.89 -1.57 -7.78
N ASP A 13 -19.13 -0.66 -8.71
CA ASP A 13 -20.30 -0.68 -9.58
C ASP A 13 -20.26 -1.98 -10.41
N LEU A 14 -21.40 -2.67 -10.54
CA LEU A 14 -21.56 -3.93 -11.32
C LEU A 14 -21.28 -3.78 -12.84
N ASN A 15 -20.77 -2.62 -13.24
CA ASN A 15 -20.33 -2.25 -14.58
C ASN A 15 -18.79 -2.08 -14.66
N GLU A 16 -18.02 -2.79 -13.84
CA GLU A 16 -16.57 -2.92 -14.05
C GLU A 16 -16.36 -3.44 -15.49
N PRO A 17 -15.86 -2.61 -16.43
CA PRO A 17 -15.60 -3.07 -17.78
C PRO A 17 -14.56 -4.19 -17.69
N ILE A 18 -14.65 -5.26 -18.50
CA ILE A 18 -13.64 -6.34 -18.54
C ILE A 18 -12.19 -5.79 -18.55
N ILE A 19 -12.03 -4.58 -19.11
CA ILE A 19 -10.79 -3.79 -19.09
C ILE A 19 -10.26 -3.53 -17.67
N SER A 20 -11.08 -3.16 -16.68
CA SER A 20 -10.63 -2.92 -15.29
C SER A 20 -10.10 -4.20 -14.64
N ILE A 21 -10.79 -5.33 -14.82
CA ILE A 21 -10.33 -6.64 -14.34
C ILE A 21 -9.01 -7.04 -15.02
N ILE A 22 -8.88 -6.81 -16.32
CA ILE A 22 -7.61 -7.05 -17.03
C ILE A 22 -6.49 -6.17 -16.47
N VAL A 23 -6.76 -4.90 -16.20
CA VAL A 23 -5.78 -3.97 -15.60
C VAL A 23 -5.38 -4.44 -14.20
N GLU A 24 -6.33 -4.88 -13.39
CA GLU A 24 -6.08 -5.44 -12.06
C GLU A 24 -5.19 -6.68 -12.14
N LEU A 25 -5.47 -7.62 -13.03
CA LEU A 25 -4.64 -8.81 -13.23
C LEU A 25 -3.22 -8.46 -13.67
N ILE A 26 -3.05 -7.45 -14.54
CA ILE A 26 -1.72 -6.95 -14.93
C ILE A 26 -0.99 -6.37 -13.72
N ILE A 27 -1.67 -5.53 -12.92
CA ILE A 27 -1.12 -4.95 -11.70
C ILE A 27 -0.73 -6.07 -10.73
N ALA A 28 -1.57 -7.08 -10.55
CA ALA A 28 -1.32 -8.23 -9.69
C ALA A 28 -0.05 -8.98 -10.08
N ILE A 29 0.14 -9.27 -11.38
CA ILE A 29 1.37 -9.89 -11.92
C ILE A 29 2.59 -8.99 -11.66
N ILE A 30 2.47 -7.68 -11.87
CA ILE A 30 3.55 -6.72 -11.60
C ILE A 30 3.95 -6.74 -10.12
N PHE A 31 2.98 -6.73 -9.21
CA PHE A 31 3.25 -6.81 -7.76
C PHE A 31 3.86 -8.16 -7.37
N LEU A 32 3.39 -9.26 -7.97
CA LEU A 32 3.86 -10.61 -7.67
C LEU A 32 5.32 -10.84 -8.05
N PHE A 33 5.77 -10.34 -9.21
CA PHE A 33 7.09 -10.63 -9.76
C PHE A 33 8.06 -9.44 -9.77
N TRP A 34 7.56 -8.20 -9.75
CA TRP A 34 8.39 -6.98 -9.80
C TRP A 34 8.11 -6.01 -8.64
N GLY A 35 7.35 -6.44 -7.64
CA GLY A 35 6.87 -5.61 -6.53
C GLY A 35 7.95 -4.73 -5.87
N ASN A 36 9.11 -5.28 -5.53
CA ASN A 36 10.20 -4.50 -4.91
C ASN A 36 10.66 -3.29 -5.76
N LYS A 37 10.71 -3.45 -7.08
CA LYS A 37 11.06 -2.35 -8.01
C LYS A 37 9.87 -1.41 -8.21
N SER A 38 8.67 -1.98 -8.36
CA SER A 38 7.43 -1.26 -8.61
C SER A 38 7.02 -0.34 -7.47
N VAL A 39 7.23 -0.73 -6.21
CA VAL A 39 6.88 0.12 -5.04
C VAL A 39 7.68 1.41 -5.01
N ARG A 40 8.99 1.37 -5.33
CA ARG A 40 9.81 2.58 -5.38
C ARG A 40 9.39 3.50 -6.53
N LEU A 41 9.12 2.90 -7.69
CA LEU A 41 8.63 3.65 -8.85
C LEU A 41 7.28 4.31 -8.54
N PHE A 42 6.35 3.56 -7.94
CA PHE A 42 5.04 4.03 -7.54
C PHE A 42 5.15 5.22 -6.59
N LEU A 43 5.93 5.10 -5.51
CA LEU A 43 6.12 6.20 -4.54
C LEU A 43 6.75 7.44 -5.18
N THR A 44 7.69 7.25 -6.11
CA THR A 44 8.32 8.34 -6.85
C THR A 44 7.29 9.06 -7.74
N VAL A 45 6.48 8.30 -8.47
CA VAL A 45 5.43 8.84 -9.36
C VAL A 45 4.32 9.52 -8.54
N SER A 46 3.85 8.90 -7.47
CA SER A 46 2.86 9.49 -6.55
C SER A 46 3.39 10.77 -5.92
N GLY A 47 4.65 10.79 -5.49
CA GLY A 47 5.31 11.98 -4.97
C GLY A 47 5.41 13.10 -6.00
N PHE A 48 5.74 12.75 -7.25
CA PHE A 48 5.75 13.69 -8.36
C PHE A 48 4.37 14.29 -8.63
N ILE A 49 3.34 13.45 -8.78
CA ILE A 49 1.97 13.89 -9.04
C ILE A 49 1.46 14.77 -7.88
N GLY A 50 1.70 14.37 -6.64
CA GLY A 50 1.34 15.14 -5.45
C GLY A 50 2.02 16.50 -5.43
N GLY A 51 3.33 16.55 -5.68
CA GLY A 51 4.10 17.80 -5.75
C GLY A 51 3.65 18.74 -6.87
N VAL A 52 3.37 18.20 -8.07
CA VAL A 52 2.83 18.98 -9.19
C VAL A 52 1.45 19.55 -8.84
N THR A 53 0.59 18.75 -8.22
CA THR A 53 -0.77 19.18 -7.83
C THR A 53 -0.71 20.31 -6.80
N LEU A 54 0.11 20.15 -5.77
CA LEU A 54 0.36 21.21 -4.79
C LEU A 54 0.90 22.48 -5.44
N GLY A 55 1.88 22.36 -6.33
CA GLY A 55 2.43 23.51 -7.04
C GLY A 55 1.41 24.21 -7.94
N ARG A 56 0.52 23.46 -8.60
CA ARG A 56 -0.59 24.05 -9.37
C ARG A 56 -1.54 24.84 -8.48
N HIS A 57 -1.88 24.31 -7.30
CA HIS A 57 -2.69 25.05 -6.34
C HIS A 57 -2.01 26.33 -5.86
N ILE A 58 -0.71 26.26 -5.52
CA ILE A 58 0.06 27.44 -5.09
C ILE A 58 0.07 28.53 -6.18
N VAL A 59 0.35 28.15 -7.43
CA VAL A 59 0.30 29.08 -8.58
C VAL A 59 -1.09 29.67 -8.76
N MET A 60 -2.14 28.85 -8.66
CA MET A 60 -3.52 29.32 -8.79
C MET A 60 -3.89 30.33 -7.69
N TYR A 61 -3.49 30.10 -6.44
CA TYR A 61 -3.73 31.04 -5.34
C TYR A 61 -2.90 32.33 -5.49
N ALA A 62 -1.65 32.22 -5.93
CA ALA A 62 -0.79 33.38 -6.16
C ALA A 62 -1.29 34.27 -7.33
N ALA A 63 -1.83 33.66 -8.38
CA ALA A 63 -2.46 34.37 -9.49
C ALA A 63 -3.75 35.08 -9.07
N LYS A 64 -4.57 34.44 -8.22
CA LYS A 64 -5.78 35.07 -7.65
C LYS A 64 -5.49 36.24 -6.72
N ALA A 65 -4.30 36.29 -6.14
CA ALA A 65 -3.86 37.35 -5.24
C ALA A 65 -3.02 38.44 -5.96
N ASP A 66 -2.94 38.42 -7.29
CA ASP A 66 -2.13 39.32 -8.13
C ASP A 66 -0.63 39.38 -7.76
N ILE A 67 -0.13 38.35 -7.08
CA ILE A 67 1.28 38.31 -6.61
C ILE A 67 2.21 37.91 -7.76
N PHE A 68 1.79 36.96 -8.61
CA PHE A 68 2.56 36.50 -9.76
C PHE A 68 1.63 36.05 -10.90
N ASN A 69 1.69 36.73 -12.05
CA ASN A 69 0.97 36.37 -13.28
C ASN A 69 1.96 36.18 -14.45
N ASN A 70 2.88 35.24 -14.31
CA ASN A 70 3.90 34.93 -15.31
C ASN A 70 3.76 33.48 -15.79
N SER A 71 3.70 33.29 -17.12
CA SER A 71 3.54 31.98 -17.78
C SER A 71 4.71 31.02 -17.53
N THR A 72 5.91 31.52 -17.22
CA THR A 72 7.07 30.67 -16.88
C THR A 72 6.95 30.12 -15.46
N LEU A 73 6.48 30.93 -14.50
CA LEU A 73 6.31 30.50 -13.11
C LEU A 73 5.18 29.49 -12.94
N SER A 74 4.14 29.56 -13.78
CA SER A 74 3.02 28.62 -13.75
C SER A 74 3.40 27.19 -14.13
N ILE A 75 4.55 27.02 -14.80
CA ILE A 75 5.12 25.73 -15.17
C ILE A 75 6.27 25.34 -14.24
N ALA A 76 7.16 26.30 -13.93
CA ALA A 76 8.36 26.04 -13.13
C ALA A 76 8.04 25.60 -11.70
N VAL A 77 7.07 26.25 -11.03
CA VAL A 77 6.74 25.96 -9.62
C VAL A 77 6.16 24.53 -9.45
N PRO A 78 5.16 24.09 -10.25
CA PRO A 78 4.71 22.70 -10.21
C PRO A 78 5.80 21.69 -10.55
N ALA A 79 6.67 21.98 -11.52
CA ALA A 79 7.74 21.06 -11.91
C ALA A 79 8.78 20.87 -10.78
N ILE A 80 9.19 21.97 -10.13
CA ILE A 80 10.12 21.95 -9.00
C ILE A 80 9.49 21.21 -7.81
N LEU A 81 8.24 21.53 -7.46
CA LEU A 81 7.54 20.86 -6.36
C LEU A 81 7.27 19.39 -6.66
N GLY A 82 7.00 19.03 -7.91
CA GLY A 82 6.94 17.64 -8.36
C GLY A 82 8.25 16.89 -8.13
N LEU A 83 9.38 17.46 -8.54
CA LEU A 83 10.71 16.88 -8.31
C LEU A 83 11.01 16.73 -6.80
N ILE A 84 10.71 17.76 -6.01
CA ILE A 84 10.88 17.72 -4.55
C ILE A 84 9.99 16.62 -3.96
N GLY A 85 8.71 16.54 -4.34
CA GLY A 85 7.78 15.52 -3.87
C GLY A 85 8.23 14.10 -4.22
N ALA A 86 8.75 13.90 -5.44
CA ALA A 86 9.29 12.62 -5.88
C ALA A 86 10.50 12.19 -5.03
N ILE A 87 11.45 13.09 -4.82
CA ILE A 87 12.64 12.84 -3.98
C ILE A 87 12.22 12.57 -2.53
N LEU A 88 11.29 13.36 -2.00
CA LEU A 88 10.83 13.27 -0.62
C LEU A 88 10.10 11.95 -0.35
N LEU A 89 9.14 11.54 -1.17
CA LEU A 89 8.47 10.24 -0.98
C LEU A 89 9.43 9.05 -1.19
N ALA A 90 10.30 9.12 -2.19
CA ALA A 90 11.28 8.06 -2.45
C ALA A 90 12.27 7.89 -1.28
N SER A 91 12.64 8.99 -0.60
CA SER A 91 13.52 8.97 0.57
C SER A 91 12.79 8.59 1.86
N MET A 92 11.54 9.06 2.06
CA MET A 92 10.72 8.73 3.23
C MET A 92 10.33 7.25 3.30
N PHE A 93 10.33 6.52 2.18
CA PHE A 93 10.07 5.08 2.16
C PHE A 93 10.98 4.28 3.10
N LYS A 94 12.26 4.65 3.23
CA LYS A 94 13.16 3.96 4.17
C LYS A 94 12.86 4.30 5.62
N PHE A 95 12.35 5.51 5.85
CA PHE A 95 12.04 6.05 7.18
C PHE A 95 10.74 5.47 7.74
N SER A 96 9.75 5.17 6.89
CA SER A 96 8.50 4.53 7.31
C SER A 96 8.73 3.16 7.96
N PHE A 97 9.67 2.36 7.45
CA PHE A 97 10.05 1.08 8.09
C PHE A 97 10.69 1.24 9.46
N VAL A 98 11.48 2.30 9.66
CA VAL A 98 12.08 2.61 10.96
C VAL A 98 11.00 2.98 11.97
N ILE A 99 10.06 3.84 11.58
CA ILE A 99 8.93 4.23 12.44
C ILE A 99 8.05 3.02 12.74
N ALA A 100 7.70 2.22 11.73
CA ALA A 100 6.89 1.02 11.91
C ALA A 100 7.57 0.04 12.88
N GLY A 101 8.88 -0.18 12.72
CA GLY A 101 9.67 -0.99 13.65
C GLY A 101 9.72 -0.42 15.06
N ALA A 102 9.82 0.91 15.20
CA ALA A 102 9.78 1.56 16.50
C ALA A 102 8.44 1.36 17.21
N VAL A 103 7.32 1.50 16.49
CA VAL A 103 5.98 1.26 17.04
C VAL A 103 5.78 -0.20 17.44
N VAL A 104 6.20 -1.15 16.60
CA VAL A 104 6.12 -2.58 16.91
C VAL A 104 6.97 -2.91 18.13
N GLY A 105 8.21 -2.43 18.18
CA GLY A 105 9.11 -2.63 19.32
C GLY A 105 8.54 -2.06 20.62
N TRP A 106 7.93 -0.88 20.56
CA TRP A 106 7.22 -0.28 21.68
C TRP A 106 6.06 -1.16 22.17
N LYS A 107 5.22 -1.66 21.25
CA LYS A 107 4.09 -2.52 21.61
C LYS A 107 4.52 -3.85 22.21
N VAL A 108 5.59 -4.44 21.70
CA VAL A 108 6.20 -5.65 22.29
C VAL A 108 6.67 -5.36 23.71
N ALA A 109 7.28 -4.19 23.96
CA ALA A 109 7.69 -3.79 25.30
C ALA A 109 6.51 -3.67 26.27
N GLU A 110 5.44 -2.97 25.87
CA GLU A 110 4.22 -2.85 26.67
C GLU A 110 3.64 -4.23 27.02
N TYR A 111 3.62 -5.15 26.05
CA TYR A 111 3.10 -6.50 26.25
C TYR A 111 3.97 -7.32 27.21
N LEU A 112 5.29 -7.29 27.04
CA LEU A 112 6.22 -7.98 27.94
C LEU A 112 6.17 -7.43 29.36
N MET A 113 6.13 -6.11 29.52
CA MET A 113 6.01 -5.47 30.83
C MET A 113 4.69 -5.84 31.51
N GLY A 114 3.60 -5.97 30.75
CA GLY A 114 2.32 -6.48 31.24
C GLY A 114 2.40 -7.95 31.71
N ILE A 115 3.08 -8.82 30.95
CA ILE A 115 3.26 -10.23 31.33
C ILE A 115 4.09 -10.38 32.60
N PHE A 116 5.19 -9.63 32.71
CA PHE A 116 6.11 -9.71 33.84
C PHE A 116 5.72 -8.79 35.01
N ASN A 117 4.58 -8.10 34.90
CA ASN A 117 4.07 -7.15 35.89
C ASN A 117 5.12 -6.13 36.34
N MET A 118 5.92 -5.63 35.39
CA MET A 118 6.99 -4.67 35.63
C MET A 118 6.40 -3.26 35.76
N GLU A 119 6.98 -2.45 36.65
CA GLU A 119 6.61 -1.04 36.75
C GLU A 119 6.94 -0.29 35.45
N TYR A 120 6.02 0.57 35.02
CA TYR A 120 6.14 1.24 33.73
C TYR A 120 7.31 2.23 33.72
N THR A 121 8.41 1.84 33.07
CA THR A 121 9.59 2.67 32.88
C THR A 121 9.78 2.94 31.38
N TYR A 122 9.89 4.21 30.98
CA TYR A 122 10.05 4.60 29.57
C TYR A 122 11.31 4.02 28.89
N LEU A 123 12.32 3.63 29.68
CA LEU A 123 13.58 3.12 29.15
C LEU A 123 13.40 1.80 28.38
N ILE A 124 12.56 0.87 28.85
CA ILE A 124 12.36 -0.43 28.20
C ILE A 124 11.62 -0.30 26.85
N PRO A 125 10.49 0.44 26.74
CA PRO A 125 9.84 0.70 25.47
C PRO A 125 10.70 1.47 24.48
N ILE A 126 11.48 2.46 24.92
CA ILE A 126 12.41 3.19 24.04
C ILE A 126 13.47 2.24 23.46
N LEU A 127 14.06 1.38 24.30
CA LEU A 127 15.12 0.48 23.88
C LEU A 127 14.60 -0.58 22.89
N LEU A 128 13.43 -1.16 23.16
CA LEU A 128 12.78 -2.09 22.24
C LEU A 128 12.25 -1.41 20.97
N ALA A 129 11.83 -0.15 21.02
CA ALA A 129 11.50 0.63 19.83
C ALA A 129 12.74 0.85 18.93
N VAL A 130 13.89 1.19 19.50
CA VAL A 130 15.14 1.32 18.73
C VAL A 130 15.55 -0.02 18.10
N ILE A 131 15.48 -1.11 18.86
CA ILE A 131 15.76 -2.47 18.36
C ILE A 131 14.77 -2.85 17.24
N GLY A 132 13.48 -2.62 17.45
CA GLY A 132 12.43 -2.90 16.46
C GLY A 132 12.63 -2.09 15.19
N GLY A 133 12.94 -0.80 15.31
CA GLY A 133 13.28 0.07 14.19
C GLY A 133 14.47 -0.47 13.38
N PHE A 134 15.53 -0.89 14.07
CA PHE A 134 16.71 -1.45 13.43
C PHE A 134 16.44 -2.81 12.74
N LEU A 135 15.70 -3.70 13.40
CA LEU A 135 15.35 -5.02 12.86
C LEU A 135 14.49 -4.91 11.60
N ILE A 136 13.40 -4.13 11.66
CA ILE A 136 12.51 -3.95 10.49
C ILE A 136 13.24 -3.20 9.38
N HIS A 137 14.08 -2.21 9.69
CA HIS A 137 14.88 -1.53 8.68
C HIS A 137 15.89 -2.46 7.99
N SER A 138 16.53 -3.35 8.76
CA SER A 138 17.45 -4.35 8.25
C SER A 138 16.76 -5.36 7.34
N TRP A 139 15.52 -5.72 7.65
CA TRP A 139 14.74 -6.72 6.91
C TRP A 139 13.76 -6.09 5.91
N ARG A 140 13.85 -4.78 5.68
CA ARG A 140 12.89 -4.01 4.87
C ARG A 140 12.68 -4.61 3.48
N ASN A 141 13.75 -5.04 2.81
CA ASN A 141 13.65 -5.55 1.45
C ASN A 141 12.90 -6.88 1.43
N THR A 142 13.19 -7.76 2.40
CA THR A 142 12.46 -9.01 2.59
C THR A 142 10.98 -8.75 2.88
N PHE A 143 10.67 -7.79 3.76
CA PHE A 143 9.30 -7.40 4.07
C PHE A 143 8.56 -6.86 2.84
N ILE A 144 9.19 -5.98 2.06
CA ILE A 144 8.61 -5.42 0.82
C ILE A 144 8.32 -6.54 -0.18
N ILE A 145 9.27 -7.46 -0.39
CA ILE A 145 9.07 -8.58 -1.29
C ILE A 145 7.87 -9.41 -0.81
N ILE A 146 7.82 -9.79 0.46
CA ILE A 146 6.70 -10.58 1.01
C ILE A 146 5.38 -9.83 0.86
N ALA A 147 5.32 -8.56 1.26
CA ALA A 147 4.10 -7.76 1.22
C ALA A 147 3.59 -7.56 -0.22
N THR A 148 4.50 -7.30 -1.16
CA THR A 148 4.13 -7.12 -2.58
C THR A 148 3.76 -8.43 -3.25
N SER A 149 4.45 -9.53 -2.94
CA SER A 149 4.06 -10.87 -3.41
C SER A 149 2.71 -11.30 -2.83
N PHE A 150 2.43 -10.99 -1.57
CA PHE A 150 1.13 -11.27 -0.95
C PHE A 150 0.01 -10.46 -1.60
N LEU A 151 0.21 -9.14 -1.73
CA LEU A 151 -0.76 -8.26 -2.38
C LEU A 151 -1.02 -8.67 -3.83
N GLY A 152 0.04 -8.96 -4.60
CA GLY A 152 -0.09 -9.44 -5.97
C GLY A 152 -0.80 -10.79 -6.05
N SER A 153 -0.58 -11.69 -5.08
CA SER A 153 -1.29 -12.98 -5.02
C SER A 153 -2.77 -12.81 -4.71
N ALA A 154 -3.12 -11.95 -3.76
CA ALA A 154 -4.50 -11.65 -3.40
C ALA A 154 -5.25 -11.04 -4.59
N LEU A 155 -4.70 -9.98 -5.21
CA LEU A 155 -5.28 -9.34 -6.39
C LEU A 155 -5.41 -10.30 -7.58
N LEU A 156 -4.45 -11.22 -7.76
CA LEU A 156 -4.52 -12.19 -8.85
C LEU A 156 -5.66 -13.18 -8.63
N VAL A 157 -5.87 -13.62 -7.39
CA VAL A 157 -6.99 -14.49 -7.03
C VAL A 157 -8.32 -13.75 -7.17
N ASP A 158 -8.44 -12.55 -6.59
CA ASP A 158 -9.63 -11.69 -6.68
C ASP A 158 -10.02 -11.41 -8.14
N GLY A 159 -9.06 -10.92 -8.95
CA GLY A 159 -9.28 -10.63 -10.36
C GLY A 159 -9.61 -11.88 -11.19
N SER A 160 -9.05 -13.04 -10.85
CA SER A 160 -9.36 -14.31 -11.54
C SER A 160 -10.79 -14.77 -11.24
N VAL A 161 -11.24 -14.60 -10.00
CA VAL A 161 -12.60 -14.92 -9.59
C VAL A 161 -13.59 -13.94 -10.24
N ALA A 162 -13.30 -12.65 -10.21
CA ALA A 162 -14.12 -11.62 -10.86
C ALA A 162 -14.26 -11.89 -12.37
N LEU A 163 -13.17 -12.24 -13.06
CA LEU A 163 -13.19 -12.61 -14.47
C LEU A 163 -14.06 -13.84 -14.75
N TYR A 164 -13.98 -14.87 -13.90
CA TYR A 164 -14.80 -16.07 -14.03
C TYR A 164 -16.30 -15.77 -13.90
N TYR A 165 -16.72 -14.95 -12.92
CA TYR A 165 -18.12 -14.57 -12.76
C TYR A 165 -18.62 -13.70 -13.91
N GLN A 166 -17.79 -12.76 -14.38
CA GLN A 166 -18.14 -11.91 -15.52
C GLN A 166 -18.30 -12.73 -16.82
N LEU A 167 -17.42 -13.72 -17.06
CA LEU A 167 -17.56 -14.64 -18.20
C LEU A 167 -18.81 -15.52 -18.13
N LYS A 168 -19.34 -15.75 -16.92
CA LYS A 168 -20.59 -16.50 -16.71
C LYS A 168 -21.84 -15.63 -16.72
N ASN A 169 -21.72 -14.32 -16.99
CA ASN A 169 -22.81 -13.34 -16.86
C ASN A 169 -23.53 -13.42 -15.51
N GLN A 170 -22.80 -13.80 -14.46
CA GLN A 170 -23.30 -13.78 -13.09
C GLN A 170 -22.90 -12.45 -12.47
N PRO A 171 -23.74 -11.84 -11.60
CA PRO A 171 -23.31 -10.67 -10.86
C PRO A 171 -22.02 -11.04 -10.13
N VAL A 172 -21.00 -10.21 -10.27
CA VAL A 172 -19.80 -10.30 -9.44
C VAL A 172 -20.28 -10.05 -8.02
N GLN A 173 -20.60 -11.13 -7.31
CA GLN A 173 -20.81 -11.06 -5.87
C GLN A 173 -19.47 -10.61 -5.30
N ASP A 174 -19.48 -9.69 -4.34
CA ASP A 174 -18.27 -9.18 -3.68
C ASP A 174 -17.46 -10.37 -3.13
N VAL A 175 -16.57 -10.90 -3.96
CA VAL A 175 -15.51 -11.81 -3.59
C VAL A 175 -14.35 -10.92 -3.19
N ALA A 176 -14.55 -10.07 -2.18
CA ALA A 176 -13.41 -9.78 -1.35
C ALA A 176 -13.15 -11.09 -0.62
N ILE A 177 -11.93 -11.62 -0.67
CA ILE A 177 -11.49 -12.79 0.13
C ILE A 177 -11.79 -12.60 1.65
N PHE A 178 -12.23 -11.42 2.09
CA PHE A 178 -12.67 -11.09 3.45
C PHE A 178 -14.17 -10.83 3.64
N SER A 179 -15.02 -10.93 2.61
CA SER A 179 -16.47 -10.72 2.71
C SER A 179 -17.28 -12.02 2.53
N ASN A 180 -17.27 -12.88 3.54
CA ASN A 180 -18.37 -13.74 3.99
C ASN A 180 -19.15 -14.64 3.00
N PHE A 181 -18.70 -14.89 1.77
CA PHE A 181 -19.52 -15.63 0.77
C PHE A 181 -19.07 -17.06 0.44
N PHE A 182 -17.85 -17.46 0.82
CA PHE A 182 -17.37 -18.81 0.56
C PHE A 182 -17.46 -19.65 1.84
N GLY A 183 -17.86 -20.92 1.71
CA GLY A 183 -17.79 -21.83 2.86
C GLY A 183 -16.33 -21.94 3.34
N VAL A 184 -16.11 -22.23 4.62
CA VAL A 184 -14.78 -22.33 5.27
C VAL A 184 -13.77 -23.14 4.44
N SER A 185 -14.22 -24.14 3.68
CA SER A 185 -13.39 -24.97 2.79
C SER A 185 -12.88 -24.24 1.53
N GLN A 186 -13.66 -23.35 0.94
CA GLN A 186 -13.29 -22.58 -0.26
C GLN A 186 -12.33 -21.43 0.10
N ASP A 187 -12.58 -20.74 1.23
CA ASP A 187 -11.64 -19.74 1.77
C ASP A 187 -10.27 -20.34 2.08
N LEU A 188 -10.24 -21.57 2.61
CA LEU A 188 -9.00 -22.30 2.85
C LEU A 188 -8.23 -22.61 1.57
N ILE A 189 -8.94 -22.98 0.49
CA ILE A 189 -8.31 -23.23 -0.82
C ILE A 189 -7.72 -21.93 -1.38
N PHE A 190 -8.46 -20.82 -1.35
CA PHE A 190 -7.95 -19.54 -1.81
C PHE A 190 -6.77 -19.06 -0.97
N LEU A 191 -6.83 -19.23 0.36
CA LEU A 191 -5.69 -18.93 1.23
C LEU A 191 -4.46 -19.76 0.86
N VAL A 192 -4.61 -21.06 0.61
CA VAL A 192 -3.51 -21.93 0.19
C VAL A 192 -2.94 -21.49 -1.16
N ILE A 193 -3.79 -21.12 -2.13
CA ILE A 193 -3.35 -20.58 -3.42
C ILE A 193 -2.58 -19.27 -3.23
N VAL A 194 -3.10 -18.34 -2.42
CA VAL A 194 -2.43 -17.08 -2.09
C VAL A 194 -1.08 -17.34 -1.45
N VAL A 195 -0.98 -18.29 -0.52
CA VAL A 195 0.30 -18.65 0.13
C VAL A 195 1.28 -19.23 -0.89
N ILE A 196 0.86 -20.15 -1.76
CA ILE A 196 1.72 -20.73 -2.80
C ILE A 196 2.21 -19.66 -3.77
N LEU A 197 1.31 -18.80 -4.27
CA LEU A 197 1.66 -17.69 -5.15
C LEU A 197 2.58 -16.70 -4.45
N THR A 198 2.35 -16.39 -3.18
CA THR A 198 3.20 -15.49 -2.39
C THR A 198 4.61 -16.06 -2.26
N LEU A 199 4.74 -17.36 -2.01
CA LEU A 199 6.04 -18.04 -1.96
C LEU A 199 6.73 -18.03 -3.33
N LEU A 200 6.00 -18.30 -4.42
CA LEU A 200 6.54 -18.23 -5.78
C LEU A 200 7.04 -16.81 -6.12
N GLY A 201 6.22 -15.80 -5.85
CA GLY A 201 6.58 -14.39 -6.02
C GLY A 201 7.78 -14.00 -5.17
N TYR A 202 7.82 -14.45 -3.91
CA TYR A 202 8.94 -14.22 -3.00
C TYR A 202 10.25 -14.79 -3.53
N PHE A 203 10.26 -16.08 -3.91
CA PHE A 203 11.47 -16.73 -4.42
C PHE A 203 11.92 -16.13 -5.74
N TYR A 204 10.99 -15.75 -6.62
CA TYR A 204 11.32 -15.06 -7.86
C TYR A 204 11.94 -13.70 -7.60
N GLN A 205 11.28 -12.84 -6.83
CA GLN A 205 11.76 -11.49 -6.54
C GLN A 205 13.09 -11.51 -5.78
N LYS A 206 13.26 -12.42 -4.82
CA LYS A 206 14.51 -12.57 -4.06
C LYS A 206 15.68 -13.03 -4.92
N LYS A 207 15.43 -13.84 -5.95
CA LYS A 207 16.47 -14.25 -6.93
C LYS A 207 16.90 -13.08 -7.84
N HIS A 208 16.03 -12.10 -8.04
CA HIS A 208 16.21 -10.99 -8.98
C HIS A 208 16.33 -9.60 -8.29
N GLU A 209 16.56 -9.59 -6.97
CA GLU A 209 16.90 -8.43 -6.15
C GLU A 209 18.34 -7.99 -6.42
#